data_AF-A0A2M6W1L7-F1
#
_entry.id   AF-A0A2M6W1L7-F1
#
_cell.length_a   1.000
_cell.length_b   1.000
_cell.length_c   1.000
_cell.angle_alpha   90.00
_cell.angle_beta   90.00
_cell.angle_gamma   90.00
#
_symmetry.space_group_name_H-M   'P 1'
#
loop_
_entity.id
_entity.type
_entity.pdbx_description
1 polymer ?
#
loop_
_entity_poly.entity_id
_entity_poly.type
_entity_poly.pdbx_seq_one_letter_code
_entity_poly.pdbx_strand_id
1 'polypeptide(L)'
;NGKLNLMWNQRSVDVMLGLPFNIASYALLLHLLAKETGLGEGRLVGFLGDVHIYTNHVEGAKEQLKRDPDMYPLCQVETHNFTSIFDWSAADTTKVGYTSHPRIPFDIAV
;
A
#
# COMPACT_ATOMS: atom_id res chain seq x y z
N ASN A 1 13.79 11.52 16.00
CA ASN A 1 13.03 12.56 15.25
C ASN A 1 11.52 12.43 15.43
N GLY A 2 11.01 11.79 16.51
CA GLY A 2 9.57 11.70 16.78
C GLY A 2 8.75 10.92 15.75
N LYS A 3 9.34 9.91 15.08
CA LYS A 3 8.69 9.15 14.01
C LYS A 3 8.77 7.64 14.25
N LEU A 4 7.71 6.92 13.86
CA LEU A 4 7.64 5.47 13.87
C LEU A 4 7.98 4.93 12.48
N ASN A 5 8.92 3.98 12.40
CA ASN A 5 9.21 3.26 11.16
C ASN A 5 8.59 1.86 11.24
N LEU A 6 8.09 1.35 10.13
CA LEU A 6 7.55 0.00 10.03
C LEU A 6 8.39 -0.80 9.03
N MET A 7 8.76 -2.01 9.44
CA MET A 7 9.43 -2.98 8.57
C MET A 7 8.61 -4.26 8.51
N TRP A 8 8.38 -4.80 7.32
CA TRP A 8 7.76 -6.11 7.14
C TRP A 8 8.67 -7.05 6.35
N ASN A 9 8.56 -8.35 6.63
CA ASN A 9 9.19 -9.40 5.85
C ASN A 9 8.09 -10.21 5.16
N GLN A 10 8.23 -10.47 3.86
CA GLN A 10 7.26 -11.20 3.07
C GLN A 10 7.95 -12.31 2.30
N ARG A 11 7.62 -13.56 2.63
CA ARG A 11 8.28 -14.75 2.05
C ARG A 11 8.04 -14.91 0.54
N SER A 12 6.89 -14.46 0.03
CA SER A 12 6.41 -14.72 -1.33
C SER A 12 5.53 -13.55 -1.77
N VAL A 13 5.83 -13.01 -2.95
CA VAL A 13 5.39 -11.68 -3.38
C VAL A 13 4.95 -11.74 -4.85
N ASP A 14 3.65 -11.85 -5.04
CA ASP A 14 3.01 -11.57 -6.33
C ASP A 14 3.07 -10.06 -6.57
N VAL A 15 3.87 -9.64 -7.56
CA VAL A 15 4.10 -8.23 -7.87
C VAL A 15 2.87 -7.52 -8.42
N MET A 16 1.97 -8.22 -9.13
CA MET A 16 0.90 -7.58 -9.89
C MET A 16 -0.41 -7.47 -9.10
N LEU A 17 -0.67 -8.42 -8.22
CA LEU A 17 -1.83 -8.37 -7.32
C LEU A 17 -1.39 -8.12 -5.87
N GLY A 18 -0.64 -9.03 -5.27
CA GLY A 18 -0.38 -9.01 -3.83
C GLY A 18 0.36 -7.76 -3.34
N LEU A 19 1.50 -7.45 -3.97
CA LEU A 19 2.43 -6.42 -3.50
C LEU A 19 1.80 -5.02 -3.42
N PRO A 20 1.04 -4.52 -4.42
CA PRO A 20 0.33 -3.24 -4.31
C PRO A 20 -0.60 -3.17 -3.09
N PHE A 21 -1.37 -4.23 -2.83
CA PHE A 21 -2.23 -4.30 -1.63
C PHE A 21 -1.40 -4.35 -0.35
N ASN A 22 -0.28 -5.08 -0.34
CA ASN A 22 0.59 -5.16 0.84
C ASN A 22 1.24 -3.82 1.18
N ILE A 23 1.75 -3.08 0.19
CA ILE A 23 2.31 -1.74 0.40
C ILE A 23 1.26 -0.82 1.03
N ALA A 24 0.04 -0.77 0.46
CA ALA A 24 -1.03 0.07 0.99
C ALA A 24 -1.48 -0.36 2.40
N SER A 25 -1.59 -1.68 2.64
CA SER A 25 -2.00 -2.23 3.93
C SER A 25 -0.99 -1.92 5.03
N TYR A 26 0.31 -2.15 4.79
CA TYR A 26 1.34 -1.84 5.77
C TYR A 26 1.58 -0.33 5.94
N ALA A 27 1.36 0.48 4.90
CA ALA A 27 1.36 1.94 5.03
C ALA A 27 0.22 2.44 5.92
N LEU A 28 -0.99 1.89 5.75
CA LEU A 28 -2.12 2.20 6.63
C LEU A 28 -1.85 1.73 8.07
N LEU A 29 -1.28 0.53 8.26
CA LEU A 29 -0.90 0.06 9.58
C LEU A 29 0.14 0.99 10.23
N LEU A 30 1.14 1.44 9.48
CA LEU A 30 2.12 2.43 9.95
C LEU A 30 1.42 3.73 10.40
N HIS A 31 0.49 4.24 9.59
CA HIS A 31 -0.29 5.44 9.91
C HIS A 31 -1.09 5.28 11.23
N LEU A 32 -1.77 4.15 11.40
CA LEU A 32 -2.57 3.88 12.61
C LEU A 32 -1.69 3.69 13.86
N LEU A 33 -0.55 2.99 13.74
CA LEU A 33 0.40 2.84 14.84
C LEU A 33 1.07 4.17 15.22
N ALA A 34 1.36 5.03 14.25
CA ALA A 34 1.86 6.37 14.49
C ALA A 34 0.84 7.19 15.32
N LYS A 35 -0.46 7.14 14.95
CA LYS A 35 -1.56 7.76 15.71
C LYS A 35 -1.67 7.21 17.13
N GLU A 36 -1.69 5.89 17.30
CA GLU A 36 -1.78 5.22 18.61
C GLU A 36 -0.65 5.66 19.56
N THR A 37 0.55 5.83 19.01
CA THR A 37 1.74 6.16 19.79
C THR A 37 2.00 7.66 19.92
N GLY A 38 1.21 8.51 19.27
CA GLY A 38 1.43 9.96 19.21
C GLY A 38 2.72 10.36 18.45
N LEU A 39 3.24 9.47 17.60
CA LEU A 39 4.43 9.72 16.77
C LEU A 39 4.00 10.11 15.34
N GLY A 40 4.92 10.69 14.57
CA GLY A 40 4.72 10.90 13.13
C GLY A 40 5.06 9.65 12.30
N GLU A 41 4.57 9.59 11.07
CA GLU A 41 4.93 8.53 10.13
C GLU A 41 6.40 8.67 9.68
N GLY A 42 7.12 7.56 9.79
CA GLY A 42 8.50 7.40 9.35
C GLY A 42 8.59 6.64 8.03
N ARG A 43 9.57 5.74 7.95
CA ARG A 43 9.84 4.91 6.78
C ARG A 43 9.04 3.62 6.87
N LEU A 44 8.50 3.23 5.72
CA LEU A 44 7.96 1.92 5.47
C LEU A 44 8.98 1.11 4.67
N VAL A 45 9.38 -0.07 5.16
CA VAL A 45 10.44 -0.89 4.55
C VAL A 45 9.96 -2.33 4.37
N GLY A 46 9.98 -2.84 3.13
CA GLY A 46 9.65 -4.23 2.81
C GLY A 46 10.90 -5.06 2.52
N PHE A 47 11.05 -6.19 3.20
CA PHE A 47 12.01 -7.25 2.88
C PHE A 47 11.28 -8.36 2.15
N LEU A 48 11.54 -8.45 0.84
CA LEU A 48 10.79 -9.29 -0.06
C LEU A 48 11.63 -10.52 -0.42
N GLY A 49 11.09 -11.71 -0.15
CA GLY A 49 11.71 -13.00 -0.43
C GLY A 49 11.58 -13.39 -1.89
N ASP A 50 10.71 -14.37 -2.18
CA ASP A 50 10.41 -14.76 -3.56
C ASP A 50 9.52 -13.70 -4.22
N VAL A 51 10.11 -12.86 -5.07
CA VAL A 51 9.43 -11.82 -5.85
C VAL A 51 9.21 -12.31 -7.27
N HIS A 52 7.94 -12.46 -7.65
CA HIS A 52 7.57 -13.08 -8.93
C HIS A 52 6.38 -12.40 -9.60
N ILE A 53 6.25 -12.66 -10.90
CA ILE A 53 5.11 -12.30 -11.73
C ILE A 53 4.55 -13.60 -12.30
N TYR A 54 3.24 -13.83 -12.13
CA TYR A 54 2.58 -14.98 -12.77
C TYR A 54 2.58 -14.81 -14.28
N THR A 55 2.70 -15.91 -15.02
CA THR A 55 2.81 -15.88 -16.49
C THR A 55 1.61 -15.24 -17.17
N ASN A 56 0.39 -15.42 -16.63
CA ASN A 56 -0.84 -14.79 -17.09
C ASN A 56 -0.90 -13.27 -16.78
N HIS A 57 0.03 -12.71 -16.00
CA HIS A 57 0.09 -11.28 -15.69
C HIS A 57 1.13 -10.52 -16.51
N VAL A 58 1.98 -11.19 -17.29
CA VAL A 58 3.12 -10.57 -18.00
C VAL A 58 2.68 -9.46 -18.95
N GLU A 59 1.61 -9.67 -19.72
CA GLU A 59 1.11 -8.65 -20.66
C GLU A 59 0.53 -7.43 -19.92
N GLY A 60 -0.19 -7.65 -18.82
CA GLY A 60 -0.68 -6.56 -17.97
C GLY A 60 0.46 -5.80 -17.28
N ALA A 61 1.54 -6.49 -16.89
CA ALA A 61 2.73 -5.87 -16.33
C ALA A 61 3.45 -4.98 -17.37
N LYS A 62 3.60 -5.46 -18.61
CA LYS A 62 4.14 -4.66 -19.71
C LYS A 62 3.29 -3.42 -19.99
N GLU A 63 1.97 -3.55 -19.92
CA GLU A 63 1.07 -2.41 -20.07
C GLU A 63 1.20 -1.39 -18.93
N GLN A 64 1.30 -1.86 -17.68
CA GLN A 64 1.53 -0.99 -16.52
C GLN A 64 2.84 -0.20 -16.67
N LEU A 65 3.90 -0.82 -17.19
CA LEU A 65 5.22 -0.19 -17.38
C LEU A 65 5.23 0.93 -18.44
N LYS A 66 4.21 1.03 -19.31
CA LYS A 66 4.09 2.13 -20.28
C LYS A 66 3.51 3.41 -19.66
N ARG A 67 2.96 3.32 -18.46
CA ARG A 67 2.29 4.44 -17.79
C ARG A 67 3.33 5.33 -17.12
N ASP A 68 3.11 6.63 -17.20
CA ASP A 68 3.87 7.61 -16.42
C ASP A 68 3.47 7.52 -14.94
N PRO A 69 4.38 7.12 -14.02
CA PRO A 69 4.09 7.03 -12.59
C PRO A 69 3.85 8.40 -11.95
N ASP A 70 4.33 9.48 -12.56
CA ASP A 70 4.24 10.85 -12.04
C ASP A 70 3.06 11.64 -12.64
N MET A 71 2.24 11.01 -13.50
CA MET A 71 1.08 11.65 -14.13
C MET A 71 0.05 12.18 -13.12
N TYR A 72 -0.12 11.48 -11.99
CA TYR A 72 -1.07 11.84 -10.94
C TYR A 72 -0.34 12.05 -9.62
N PRO A 73 -0.79 13.02 -8.78
CA PRO A 73 -0.19 13.24 -7.47
C PRO A 73 -0.39 12.04 -6.55
N LEU A 74 0.54 11.87 -5.61
CA LEU A 74 0.41 10.84 -4.59
C LEU A 74 -0.81 11.11 -3.69
N CYS A 75 -1.58 10.06 -3.43
CA CYS A 75 -2.71 10.09 -2.51
C CYS A 75 -2.28 10.49 -1.10
N GLN A 76 -3.13 11.22 -0.39
CA GLN A 76 -3.04 11.37 1.06
C GLN A 76 -4.06 10.48 1.76
N VAL A 77 -3.78 10.13 3.02
CA VAL A 77 -4.68 9.34 3.87
C VAL A 77 -4.98 10.15 5.12
N GLU A 78 -6.26 10.28 5.44
CA GLU A 78 -6.72 10.97 6.64
C GLU A 78 -7.58 10.02 7.47
N THR A 79 -7.21 9.81 8.73
CA THR A 79 -8.05 9.11 9.71
C THR A 79 -8.66 10.11 10.70
N HIS A 80 -9.99 10.13 10.73
CA HIS A 80 -10.81 10.97 11.61
C HIS A 80 -11.23 10.20 12.87
N ASN A 81 -11.64 10.93 13.93
CA ASN A 81 -12.19 10.35 15.16
C ASN A 81 -11.36 9.24 15.82
N PHE A 82 -10.04 9.22 15.60
CA PHE A 82 -9.17 8.17 16.11
C PHE A 82 -9.05 8.22 17.64
N THR A 83 -9.47 7.15 18.31
CA THR A 83 -9.32 6.96 19.76
C THR A 83 -8.29 5.89 20.07
N SER A 84 -8.41 4.73 19.42
CA SER A 84 -7.46 3.64 19.48
C SER A 84 -7.51 2.82 18.20
N ILE A 85 -6.40 2.16 17.85
CA ILE A 85 -6.33 1.21 16.73
C ILE A 85 -7.31 0.04 16.88
N PHE A 86 -7.70 -0.31 18.11
CA PHE A 86 -8.68 -1.38 18.37
C PHE A 86 -10.13 -0.95 18.14
N ASP A 87 -10.41 0.36 18.18
CA ASP A 87 -11.73 0.95 17.91
C ASP A 87 -11.86 1.44 16.47
N TRP A 88 -10.76 1.45 15.71
CA TRP A 88 -10.71 1.95 14.35
C TRP A 88 -11.51 1.08 13.39
N SER A 89 -12.23 1.72 12.47
CA SER A 89 -12.87 1.09 11.33
C SER A 89 -12.37 1.67 10.00
N ALA A 90 -12.52 0.91 8.92
CA ALA A 90 -12.16 1.38 7.58
C ALA A 90 -12.91 2.66 7.16
N ALA A 91 -14.11 2.90 7.71
CA ALA A 91 -14.90 4.09 7.41
C ALA A 91 -14.31 5.38 8.02
N ASP A 92 -13.48 5.25 9.06
CA ASP A 92 -12.83 6.39 9.70
C ASP A 92 -11.67 6.94 8.89
N THR A 93 -11.26 6.24 7.82
CA THR A 93 -10.11 6.60 7.00
C THR A 93 -10.49 6.85 5.56
N THR A 94 -10.13 8.03 5.07
CA THR A 94 -10.43 8.46 3.71
C THR A 94 -9.14 8.64 2.91
N LYS A 95 -9.27 8.44 1.59
CA LYS A 95 -8.23 8.73 0.61
C LYS A 95 -8.51 10.10 0.01
N VAL A 96 -7.59 11.04 0.20
CA VAL A 96 -7.72 12.41 -0.32
C VAL A 96 -6.85 12.57 -1.56
N GLY A 97 -7.45 13.10 -2.63
CA GLY A 97 -6.74 13.37 -3.89
C GLY A 97 -6.35 12.14 -4.70
N TYR A 98 -6.93 10.97 -4.45
CA TYR A 98 -6.60 9.75 -5.21
C TYR A 98 -7.12 9.81 -6.65
N THR A 99 -6.20 9.87 -7.61
CA THR A 99 -6.46 9.64 -9.03
C THR A 99 -5.53 8.55 -9.54
N SER A 100 -6.00 7.73 -10.47
CA SER A 100 -5.21 6.63 -11.03
C SER A 100 -5.48 6.44 -12.51
N HIS A 101 -4.51 5.83 -13.20
CA HIS A 101 -4.72 5.27 -14.52
C HIS A 101 -5.87 4.24 -14.50
N PRO A 102 -6.51 3.95 -15.65
CA PRO A 102 -7.55 2.93 -15.73
C PRO A 102 -7.10 1.57 -15.18
N ARG A 103 -8.02 0.81 -14.60
CA ARG A 103 -7.72 -0.52 -14.06
C ARG A 103 -7.15 -1.45 -15.15
N ILE A 104 -6.08 -2.17 -14.81
CA ILE A 104 -5.63 -3.36 -15.56
C ILE A 104 -6.18 -4.58 -14.82
N PRO A 105 -7.01 -5.43 -15.45
CA PRO A 105 -7.49 -6.65 -14.82
C PRO A 105 -6.37 -7.70 -14.77
N PHE A 106 -6.19 -8.31 -13.61
CA PHE A 106 -5.32 -9.47 -13.40
C PHE A 106 -6.17 -10.58 -12.76
N ASP A 107 -6.15 -11.77 -13.34
CA ASP A 107 -6.85 -12.93 -12.78
C ASP A 107 -6.02 -13.58 -11.68
N ILE A 108 -6.66 -13.96 -10.58
CA ILE A 108 -5.97 -14.67 -9.49
C ILE A 108 -5.46 -16.01 -10.04
N ALA A 109 -4.16 -16.25 -9.87
CA ALA A 109 -3.59 -17.57 -10.13
C ALA A 109 -4.10 -18.56 -9.08
N VAL A 110 -4.68 -19.67 -9.54
CA VAL A 110 -5.14 -20.80 -8.71
C VAL A 110 -4.03 -21.82 -8.57
#